data_AF-A0A3S4H7F9-F1
#
_entry.id   AF-A0A3S4H7F9-F1
#
_cell.length_a   1.000
_cell.length_b   1.000
_cell.length_c   1.000
_cell.angle_alpha   90.00
_cell.angle_beta   90.00
_cell.angle_gamma   90.00
#
_symmetry.space_group_name_H-M   'P 1'
#
loop_
_entity.id
_entity.type
_entity.pdbx_description
1 polymer ?
#
loop_
_entity_poly.entity_id
_entity_poly.type
_entity_poly.pdbx_seq_one_letter_code
_entity_poly.pdbx_strand_id
1 'polypeptide(L)'
;MLYGTAYETELERMQTQIDRFRQMLEHRAAVAIDQATERSRIWRTLSEIMVGLTALMFLFVLGFILKRRVLYPVVRLSDVVQRLASQDYAVETPHFTQVDEIGDMAQAIRIFRENGLARQRLEQQRDADWAIRELLARMTQRLQGCETIEDVIKVAERFAPNIAPTIPGKLYVLDTDPWQMRCVAQWLSPAGETTPFSPDDCWAIRRGLSHPPVQGEPDITCYHLPETHAGQSLCVPLIAQGEAIGLLTFQNVTASDAPSRAYLELMAEALGLALANQRLRSALLEKALFDSLTGLRNRHHLDEALHSQMALAVHTHTPLSCLMIDIDHFKNHQ
;
A
#
# COMPACT_ATOMS: atom_id res chain seq x y z
N MET A 1 64.27 -109.76 -53.21
CA MET A 1 62.84 -109.53 -52.91
C MET A 1 62.75 -108.14 -52.30
N LEU A 2 62.22 -107.06 -52.89
CA LEU A 2 61.68 -106.79 -54.23
C LEU A 2 62.14 -105.39 -54.75
N TYR A 3 63.12 -104.73 -54.11
CA TYR A 3 63.76 -103.47 -54.56
C TYR A 3 65.28 -103.50 -54.21
N GLY A 4 66.17 -102.87 -55.00
CA GLY A 4 67.63 -102.90 -54.83
C GLY A 4 68.22 -101.68 -54.08
N THR A 5 69.49 -101.71 -53.67
CA THR A 5 70.16 -100.63 -52.88
C THR A 5 70.04 -99.23 -53.48
N ALA A 6 70.02 -99.11 -54.81
CA ALA A 6 69.80 -97.86 -55.51
C ALA A 6 68.39 -97.25 -55.27
N TYR A 7 67.38 -98.08 -55.02
CA TYR A 7 66.02 -97.63 -54.69
C TYR A 7 65.96 -97.04 -53.27
N GLU A 8 66.65 -97.65 -52.30
CA GLU A 8 66.72 -97.14 -50.93
C GLU A 8 67.41 -95.77 -50.87
N THR A 9 68.50 -95.59 -51.63
CA THR A 9 69.21 -94.29 -51.70
C THR A 9 68.35 -93.19 -52.30
N GLU A 10 67.59 -93.47 -53.36
CA GLU A 10 66.66 -92.48 -53.94
C GLU A 10 65.47 -92.19 -53.01
N LEU A 11 65.02 -93.19 -52.22
CA LEU A 11 63.96 -93.01 -51.25
C LEU A 11 64.38 -92.10 -50.08
N GLU A 12 65.60 -92.27 -49.55
CA GLU A 12 66.20 -91.37 -48.55
C GLU A 12 66.37 -89.95 -49.09
N ARG A 13 66.76 -89.83 -50.36
CA ARG A 13 66.92 -88.53 -51.04
C ARG A 13 65.58 -87.80 -51.16
N MET A 14 64.53 -88.53 -51.57
CA MET A 14 63.17 -88.01 -51.64
C MET A 14 62.64 -87.64 -50.26
N GLN A 15 62.83 -88.47 -49.23
CA GLN A 15 62.47 -88.12 -47.85
C GLN A 15 63.17 -86.85 -47.37
N THR A 16 64.48 -86.72 -47.60
CA THR A 16 65.25 -85.53 -47.22
C THR A 16 64.75 -84.27 -47.94
N GLN A 17 64.39 -84.39 -49.22
CA GLN A 17 63.80 -83.28 -49.99
C GLN A 17 62.41 -82.91 -49.48
N ILE A 18 61.57 -83.90 -49.16
CA ILE A 18 60.24 -83.71 -48.57
C ILE A 18 60.36 -83.03 -47.21
N ASP A 19 61.31 -83.45 -46.36
CA ASP A 19 61.52 -82.86 -45.04
C ASP A 19 62.01 -81.41 -45.13
N ARG A 20 62.95 -81.10 -46.04
CA ARG A 20 63.38 -79.72 -46.29
C ARG A 20 62.25 -78.86 -46.84
N PHE A 21 61.43 -79.39 -47.74
CA PHE A 21 60.27 -78.69 -48.28
C PHE A 21 59.24 -78.42 -47.18
N ARG A 22 58.97 -79.40 -46.32
CA ARG A 22 58.10 -79.27 -45.16
C ARG A 22 58.61 -78.22 -44.18
N GLN A 23 59.90 -78.22 -43.84
CA GLN A 23 60.50 -77.21 -42.97
C GLN A 23 60.41 -75.79 -43.56
N MET A 24 60.65 -75.63 -44.86
CA MET A 24 60.49 -74.33 -45.53
C MET A 24 59.03 -73.85 -45.52
N LEU A 25 58.06 -74.76 -45.70
CA LEU A 25 56.64 -74.45 -45.61
C LEU A 25 56.23 -74.09 -44.17
N GLU A 26 56.66 -74.85 -43.17
CA GLU A 26 56.41 -74.59 -41.75
C GLU A 26 57.00 -73.24 -41.33
N HIS A 27 58.22 -72.91 -41.77
CA HIS A 27 58.84 -71.62 -41.48
C HIS A 27 58.10 -70.45 -42.15
N ARG A 28 57.75 -70.57 -43.44
CA ARG A 28 56.96 -69.53 -44.12
C ARG A 28 55.57 -69.36 -43.50
N ALA A 29 54.92 -70.46 -43.11
CA ALA A 29 53.64 -70.43 -42.42
C ALA A 29 53.78 -69.74 -41.06
N ALA A 30 54.82 -70.05 -40.28
CA ALA A 30 55.08 -69.41 -38.98
C ALA A 30 55.30 -67.90 -39.12
N VAL A 31 56.11 -67.44 -40.08
CA VAL A 31 56.34 -66.01 -40.34
C VAL A 31 55.06 -65.31 -40.81
N ALA A 32 54.28 -65.94 -41.68
CA ALA A 32 53.01 -65.37 -42.15
C ALA A 32 51.97 -65.26 -41.02
N ILE A 33 51.92 -66.26 -40.13
CA ILE A 33 51.07 -66.25 -38.94
C ILE A 33 51.51 -65.13 -38.00
N ASP A 34 52.81 -65.00 -37.71
CA ASP A 34 53.33 -63.97 -36.79
C ASP A 34 53.01 -62.55 -37.30
N GLN A 35 53.27 -62.29 -38.58
CA GLN A 35 52.91 -61.02 -39.24
C GLN A 35 51.40 -60.74 -39.22
N ALA A 36 50.56 -61.76 -39.41
CA ALA A 36 49.11 -61.62 -39.30
C ALA A 36 48.68 -61.31 -37.86
N THR A 37 49.31 -61.93 -36.87
CA THR A 37 49.00 -61.70 -35.45
C THR A 37 49.44 -60.31 -34.97
N GLU A 38 50.59 -59.79 -35.41
CA GLU A 38 51.01 -58.42 -35.09
C GLU A 38 50.04 -57.39 -35.65
N ARG A 39 49.65 -57.53 -36.92
CA ARG A 39 48.63 -56.66 -37.54
C ARG A 39 47.31 -56.72 -36.78
N SER A 40 46.87 -57.93 -36.40
CA SER A 40 45.63 -58.11 -35.62
C SER A 40 45.71 -57.40 -34.25
N ARG A 41 46.85 -57.50 -33.54
CA ARG A 41 47.05 -56.80 -32.26
C ARG A 41 47.03 -55.27 -32.41
N ILE A 42 47.64 -54.73 -33.46
CA ILE A 42 47.63 -53.29 -33.74
C ILE A 42 46.20 -52.81 -34.00
N TRP A 43 45.44 -53.48 -34.88
CA TRP A 43 44.04 -53.11 -35.13
C TRP A 43 43.16 -53.22 -33.89
N ARG A 44 43.37 -54.24 -33.06
CA ARG A 44 42.65 -54.42 -31.79
C ARG A 44 42.92 -53.27 -30.81
N THR A 45 44.18 -52.96 -30.54
CA THR A 45 44.56 -51.86 -29.62
C THR A 45 44.06 -50.50 -30.10
N LEU A 46 44.12 -50.22 -31.42
CA LEU A 46 43.53 -49.01 -32.01
C LEU A 46 42.02 -48.95 -31.81
N SER A 47 41.31 -50.07 -31.99
CA SER A 47 39.86 -50.12 -31.77
C SER A 47 39.49 -49.89 -30.29
N GLU A 48 40.25 -50.46 -29.35
CA GLU A 48 40.05 -50.28 -27.91
C GLU A 48 40.26 -48.81 -27.49
N ILE A 49 41.32 -48.15 -28.01
CA ILE A 49 41.58 -46.72 -27.76
C ILE A 49 40.45 -45.85 -28.35
N MET A 50 40.01 -46.15 -29.58
CA MET A 50 38.96 -45.40 -30.24
C MET A 50 37.62 -45.49 -29.47
N VAL A 51 37.28 -46.67 -28.96
CA VAL A 51 36.10 -46.85 -28.10
C VAL A 51 36.25 -46.06 -26.80
N GLY A 52 37.42 -46.09 -26.17
CA GLY A 52 37.70 -45.30 -24.97
C GLY A 52 37.54 -43.78 -25.19
N LEU A 53 38.10 -43.27 -26.29
CA LEU A 53 38.03 -41.84 -26.64
C LEU A 53 36.60 -41.39 -26.97
N THR A 54 35.83 -42.21 -27.70
CA THR A 54 34.44 -41.87 -28.02
C THR A 54 33.56 -41.90 -26.77
N ALA A 55 33.76 -42.85 -25.86
CA ALA A 55 33.08 -42.87 -24.57
C ALA A 55 33.42 -41.63 -23.72
N LEU A 56 34.70 -41.23 -23.66
CA LEU A 56 35.13 -40.05 -22.93
C LEU A 56 34.54 -38.76 -23.52
N MET A 57 34.55 -38.62 -24.85
CA MET A 57 33.94 -37.49 -25.54
C MET A 57 32.43 -37.42 -25.28
N PHE A 58 31.75 -38.56 -25.32
CA PHE A 58 30.32 -38.63 -25.02
C PHE A 58 30.00 -38.18 -23.59
N LEU A 59 30.76 -38.67 -22.59
CA LEU A 59 30.61 -38.25 -21.20
C LEU A 59 30.86 -36.74 -21.02
N PHE A 60 31.87 -36.20 -21.71
CA PHE A 60 32.17 -34.78 -21.66
C PHE A 60 31.04 -33.93 -22.26
N VAL A 61 30.54 -34.30 -23.44
CA VAL A 61 29.42 -33.61 -24.11
C VAL A 61 28.15 -33.71 -23.27
N LEU A 62 27.84 -34.89 -22.74
CA LEU A 62 26.68 -35.10 -21.87
C LEU A 62 26.77 -34.24 -20.60
N GLY A 63 27.93 -34.22 -19.94
CA GLY A 63 28.17 -33.38 -18.77
C GLY A 63 28.05 -31.88 -19.08
N PHE A 64 28.55 -31.44 -20.23
CA PHE A 64 28.42 -30.05 -20.70
C PHE A 64 26.96 -29.67 -20.94
N ILE A 65 26.18 -30.55 -21.59
CA ILE A 65 24.75 -30.33 -21.84
C ILE A 65 23.97 -30.29 -20.53
N LEU A 66 24.18 -31.25 -19.62
CA LEU A 66 23.50 -31.29 -18.32
C LEU A 66 23.81 -30.06 -17.48
N LYS A 67 25.09 -29.63 -17.44
CA LYS A 67 25.50 -28.43 -16.71
C LYS A 67 24.80 -27.18 -17.24
N ARG A 68 24.71 -27.03 -18.57
CA ARG A 68 24.15 -25.83 -19.22
C ARG A 68 22.62 -25.82 -19.24
N ARG A 69 21.98 -26.98 -19.39
CA ARG A 69 20.53 -27.11 -19.56
C ARG A 69 19.77 -27.36 -18.26
N VAL A 70 20.41 -27.94 -17.24
CA VAL A 70 19.75 -28.31 -15.98
C VAL A 70 20.38 -27.61 -14.77
N LEU A 71 21.67 -27.85 -14.52
CA LEU A 71 22.30 -27.43 -13.26
C LEU A 71 22.31 -25.90 -13.12
N TYR A 72 22.71 -25.18 -14.17
CA TYR A 72 22.81 -23.72 -14.13
C TYR A 72 21.43 -23.02 -13.96
N PRO A 73 20.38 -23.34 -14.73
CA PRO A 73 19.04 -22.78 -14.49
C PRO A 73 18.48 -23.07 -13.10
N VAL A 74 18.61 -24.30 -12.60
CA VAL A 74 18.06 -24.71 -11.30
C VAL A 74 18.72 -23.95 -10.15
N VAL A 75 20.05 -23.83 -10.14
CA VAL A 75 20.77 -23.07 -9.10
C VAL A 75 20.35 -21.60 -9.12
N ARG A 76 20.18 -21.01 -10.32
CA ARG A 76 19.77 -19.61 -10.46
C ARG A 76 18.32 -19.37 -10.00
N LEU A 77 17.40 -20.29 -10.30
CA LEU A 77 16.03 -20.21 -9.81
C LEU A 77 15.97 -20.38 -8.28
N SER A 78 16.78 -21.28 -7.73
CA SER A 78 16.89 -21.47 -6.27
C SER A 78 17.35 -20.19 -5.56
N ASP A 79 18.35 -19.49 -6.11
CA ASP A 79 18.81 -18.20 -5.58
C ASP A 79 17.71 -17.14 -5.58
N VAL A 80 16.96 -17.04 -6.69
CA VAL A 80 15.82 -16.10 -6.79
C VAL A 80 14.74 -16.42 -5.76
N VAL A 81 14.38 -17.69 -5.59
CA VAL A 81 13.39 -18.11 -4.58
C VAL A 81 13.85 -17.78 -3.17
N GLN A 82 15.13 -18.01 -2.85
CA GLN A 82 15.68 -17.68 -1.54
C GLN A 82 15.62 -16.17 -1.26
N ARG A 83 15.92 -15.34 -2.27
CA ARG A 83 15.80 -13.88 -2.15
C ARG A 83 14.35 -13.40 -2.00
N LEU A 84 13.42 -13.96 -2.78
CA LEU A 84 11.99 -13.68 -2.65
C LEU A 84 11.45 -14.07 -1.28
N ALA A 85 11.92 -15.19 -0.71
CA ALA A 85 11.56 -15.61 0.65
C ALA A 85 12.05 -14.61 1.71
N SER A 86 13.16 -13.92 1.47
CA SER A 86 13.63 -12.80 2.29
C SER A 86 12.97 -11.44 1.97
N GLN A 87 11.86 -11.43 1.22
CA GLN A 87 11.13 -10.24 0.78
C GLN A 87 11.92 -9.28 -0.12
N ASP A 88 13.02 -9.74 -0.73
CA ASP A 88 13.76 -8.98 -1.74
C ASP A 88 13.12 -9.17 -3.12
N TYR A 89 12.08 -8.38 -3.40
CA TYR A 89 11.39 -8.41 -4.70
C TYR A 89 12.11 -7.62 -5.81
N ALA A 90 13.21 -6.93 -5.50
CA ALA A 90 14.00 -6.18 -6.47
C ALA A 90 14.83 -7.08 -7.39
N VAL A 91 15.00 -8.35 -7.04
CA VAL A 91 15.72 -9.34 -7.85
C VAL A 91 15.17 -9.45 -9.28
N GLU A 92 16.05 -9.38 -10.28
CA GLU A 92 15.65 -9.64 -11.66
C GLU A 92 15.44 -11.13 -11.90
N THR A 93 14.26 -11.48 -12.40
CA THR A 93 13.97 -12.87 -12.76
C THR A 93 14.64 -13.19 -14.10
N PRO A 94 15.47 -14.25 -14.18
CA PRO A 94 16.06 -14.69 -15.44
C PRO A 94 14.98 -15.05 -16.45
N HIS A 95 15.13 -14.57 -17.69
CA HIS A 95 14.22 -14.88 -18.78
C HIS A 95 14.67 -16.18 -19.45
N PHE A 96 13.97 -17.27 -19.16
CA PHE A 96 14.17 -18.53 -19.86
C PHE A 96 13.09 -18.66 -20.94
N THR A 97 13.51 -18.73 -22.20
CA THR A 97 12.63 -18.94 -23.37
C THR A 97 12.38 -20.43 -23.68
N GLN A 98 12.75 -21.33 -22.76
CA GLN A 98 12.56 -22.77 -22.92
C GLN A 98 11.13 -23.16 -22.52
N VAL A 99 10.48 -23.95 -23.38
CA VAL A 99 9.16 -24.55 -23.12
C VAL A 99 9.38 -25.93 -22.50
N ASP A 100 9.85 -25.93 -21.26
CA ASP A 100 10.05 -27.13 -20.43
C ASP A 100 9.59 -26.84 -19.00
N GLU A 101 9.65 -27.85 -18.13
CA GLU A 101 9.19 -27.74 -16.74
C GLU A 101 9.96 -26.67 -15.95
N ILE A 102 11.20 -26.38 -16.33
CA ILE A 102 12.02 -25.32 -15.73
C ILE A 102 11.48 -23.94 -16.15
N GLY A 103 11.05 -23.80 -17.41
CA GLY A 103 10.31 -22.64 -17.91
C GLY A 103 9.03 -22.37 -17.13
N ASP A 104 8.23 -23.40 -16.86
CA ASP A 104 6.99 -23.29 -16.07
C ASP A 104 7.28 -22.81 -14.64
N MET A 105 8.31 -23.36 -14.00
CA MET A 105 8.77 -22.90 -12.68
C MET A 105 9.23 -21.44 -12.71
N ALA A 106 10.00 -21.04 -13.73
CA ALA A 106 10.46 -19.67 -13.88
C ALA A 106 9.28 -18.69 -14.07
N GLN A 107 8.25 -19.10 -14.81
CA GLN A 107 7.01 -18.33 -14.95
C GLN A 107 6.28 -18.20 -13.61
N ALA A 108 6.14 -19.28 -12.85
CA ALA A 108 5.51 -19.25 -11.53
C ALA A 108 6.25 -18.31 -10.56
N ILE A 109 7.59 -18.34 -10.57
CA ILE A 109 8.43 -17.45 -9.76
C ILE A 109 8.24 -15.98 -10.17
N ARG A 110 8.16 -15.69 -11.48
CA ARG A 110 7.87 -14.34 -11.97
C ARG A 110 6.52 -13.82 -11.49
N ILE A 111 5.47 -14.64 -11.60
CA ILE A 111 4.12 -14.29 -11.10
C ILE A 111 4.18 -14.04 -9.58
N PHE A 112 4.89 -14.88 -8.83
CA PHE A 112 5.04 -14.70 -7.39
C PHE A 112 5.74 -13.39 -7.02
N ARG A 113 6.82 -13.05 -7.73
CA ARG A 113 7.51 -11.76 -7.59
C ARG A 113 6.60 -10.58 -7.89
N GLU A 114 5.87 -10.64 -9.01
CA GLU A 114 4.94 -9.58 -9.42
C GLU A 114 3.84 -9.37 -8.38
N ASN A 115 3.27 -10.46 -7.87
CA ASN A 115 2.29 -10.44 -6.78
C ASN A 115 2.90 -9.89 -5.48
N GLY A 116 4.14 -10.24 -5.15
CA GLY A 116 4.87 -9.70 -4.00
C GLY A 116 5.08 -8.18 -4.08
N LEU A 117 5.53 -7.69 -5.26
CA LEU A 117 5.66 -6.25 -5.53
C LEU A 117 4.31 -5.52 -5.47
N ALA A 118 3.26 -6.10 -6.05
CA ALA A 118 1.91 -5.53 -5.98
C ALA A 118 1.43 -5.47 -4.52
N ARG A 119 1.62 -6.54 -3.75
CA ARG A 119 1.29 -6.60 -2.32
C ARG A 119 2.05 -5.55 -1.51
N GLN A 120 3.35 -5.38 -1.74
CA GLN A 120 4.16 -4.39 -1.04
C GLN A 120 3.65 -2.95 -1.30
N ARG A 121 3.27 -2.64 -2.54
CA ARG A 121 2.67 -1.34 -2.89
C ARG A 121 1.31 -1.14 -2.21
N LEU A 122 0.46 -2.18 -2.20
CA LEU A 122 -0.85 -2.13 -1.55
C LEU A 122 -0.73 -1.99 -0.03
N GLU A 123 0.24 -2.66 0.60
CA GLU A 123 0.54 -2.51 2.02
C GLU A 123 0.96 -1.06 2.35
N GLN A 124 1.85 -0.46 1.55
CA GLN A 124 2.22 0.96 1.72
C GLN A 124 1.03 1.92 1.59
N GLN A 125 0.16 1.72 0.60
CA GLN A 125 -1.07 2.52 0.44
C GLN A 125 -2.02 2.35 1.62
N ARG A 126 -2.22 1.10 2.06
CA ARG A 126 -3.10 0.77 3.19
C ARG A 126 -2.59 1.36 4.49
N ASP A 127 -1.28 1.35 4.73
CA ASP A 127 -0.71 1.88 5.97
C ASP A 127 -0.86 3.42 6.05
N ALA A 128 -0.73 4.13 4.92
CA ALA A 128 -1.03 5.57 4.85
C ALA A 128 -2.52 5.87 5.10
N ASP A 129 -3.42 5.11 4.46
CA ASP A 129 -4.86 5.20 4.69
C ASP A 129 -5.25 4.90 6.14
N TRP A 130 -4.61 3.88 6.74
CA TRP A 130 -4.86 3.47 8.12
C TRP A 130 -4.47 4.58 9.10
N ALA A 131 -3.34 5.26 8.88
CA ALA A 131 -2.92 6.37 9.72
C ALA A 131 -3.93 7.53 9.71
N ILE A 132 -4.49 7.88 8.54
CA ILE A 132 -5.51 8.93 8.41
C ILE A 132 -6.81 8.51 9.13
N ARG A 133 -7.25 7.26 8.97
CA ARG A 133 -8.45 6.73 9.65
C ARG A 133 -8.29 6.76 11.16
N GLU A 134 -7.12 6.38 11.67
CA GLU A 134 -6.83 6.42 13.10
C GLU A 134 -6.85 7.87 13.63
N LEU A 135 -6.31 8.84 12.86
CA LEU A 135 -6.40 10.26 13.21
C LEU A 135 -7.85 10.76 13.26
N LEU A 136 -8.68 10.39 12.28
CA LEU A 136 -10.11 10.73 12.27
C LEU A 136 -10.86 10.09 13.45
N ALA A 137 -10.60 8.82 13.76
CA ALA A 137 -11.22 8.15 14.90
C ALA A 137 -10.85 8.85 16.22
N ARG A 138 -9.57 9.18 16.40
CA ARG A 138 -9.09 9.94 17.57
C ARG A 138 -9.68 11.34 17.64
N MET A 139 -9.83 12.03 16.50
CA MET A 139 -10.47 13.33 16.42
C MET A 139 -11.93 13.24 16.90
N THR A 140 -12.72 12.30 16.36
CA THR A 140 -14.11 12.07 16.75
C THR A 140 -14.24 11.77 18.25
N GLN A 141 -13.33 10.95 18.80
CA GLN A 141 -13.31 10.69 20.24
C GLN A 141 -13.05 11.95 21.08
N ARG A 142 -12.18 12.87 20.62
CA ARG A 142 -11.95 14.16 21.30
C ARG A 142 -13.15 15.09 21.20
N LEU A 143 -13.82 15.11 20.05
CA LEU A 143 -15.02 15.91 19.83
C LEU A 143 -16.17 15.52 20.77
N GLN A 144 -16.32 14.24 21.10
CA GLN A 144 -17.32 13.76 22.05
C GLN A 144 -17.12 14.31 23.48
N GLY A 145 -15.90 14.68 23.84
CA GLY A 145 -15.57 15.27 25.15
C GLY A 145 -15.57 16.79 25.19
N CYS A 146 -15.92 17.47 24.09
CA CYS A 146 -15.96 18.93 24.05
C CYS A 146 -17.16 19.47 24.84
N GLU A 147 -16.96 20.54 25.60
CA GLU A 147 -18.03 21.20 26.37
C GLU A 147 -18.45 22.53 25.77
N THR A 148 -17.62 23.10 24.91
CA THR A 148 -17.85 24.37 24.26
C THR A 148 -17.57 24.30 22.76
N ILE A 149 -18.11 25.26 21.99
CA ILE A 149 -17.77 25.43 20.57
C ILE A 149 -16.26 25.72 20.41
N GLU A 150 -15.66 26.45 21.36
CA GLU A 150 -14.24 26.78 21.38
C GLU A 150 -13.36 25.53 21.46
N ASP A 151 -13.77 24.51 22.23
CA ASP A 151 -13.05 23.23 22.29
C ASP A 151 -13.08 22.51 20.94
N VAL A 152 -14.23 22.52 20.25
CA VAL A 152 -14.38 21.93 18.92
C VAL A 152 -13.45 22.62 17.92
N ILE A 153 -13.37 23.94 17.96
CA ILE A 153 -12.48 24.75 17.11
C ILE A 153 -11.01 24.35 17.35
N LYS A 154 -10.58 24.27 18.61
CA LYS A 154 -9.22 23.86 18.99
C LYS A 154 -8.89 22.43 18.54
N VAL A 155 -9.86 21.51 18.62
CA VAL A 155 -9.71 20.15 18.10
C VAL A 155 -9.53 20.19 16.58
N ALA A 156 -10.34 20.96 15.85
CA ALA A 156 -10.21 21.12 14.41
C ALA A 156 -8.82 21.65 14.02
N GLU A 157 -8.35 22.75 14.65
CA GLU A 157 -7.03 23.33 14.38
C GLU A 157 -5.88 22.37 14.65
N ARG A 158 -6.03 21.50 15.66
CA ARG A 158 -4.99 20.53 16.01
C ARG A 158 -4.97 19.33 15.06
N PHE A 159 -6.13 18.81 14.67
CA PHE A 159 -6.22 17.56 13.91
C PHE A 159 -6.21 17.76 12.39
N ALA A 160 -6.82 18.84 11.88
CA ALA A 160 -6.89 19.11 10.44
C ALA A 160 -5.51 19.10 9.73
N PRO A 161 -4.45 19.77 10.22
CA PRO A 161 -3.13 19.71 9.58
C PRO A 161 -2.44 18.36 9.73
N ASN A 162 -2.92 17.45 10.59
CA ASN A 162 -2.37 16.08 10.66
C ASN A 162 -3.13 15.13 9.72
N ILE A 163 -4.42 15.37 9.51
CA ILE A 163 -5.26 14.62 8.55
C ILE A 163 -4.91 15.02 7.10
N ALA A 164 -4.59 16.30 6.87
CA ALA A 164 -4.21 16.84 5.57
C ALA A 164 -2.95 17.73 5.67
N PRO A 165 -1.74 17.14 5.78
CA PRO A 165 -0.49 17.85 6.12
C PRO A 165 0.04 18.85 5.10
N THR A 166 -0.51 18.86 3.88
CA THR A 166 -0.08 19.72 2.77
C THR A 166 -1.21 20.59 2.24
N ILE A 167 -2.39 20.56 2.87
CA ILE A 167 -3.60 21.22 2.37
C ILE A 167 -4.03 22.31 3.34
N PRO A 168 -3.76 23.58 3.00
CA PRO A 168 -4.28 24.69 3.77
C PRO A 168 -5.79 24.70 3.79
N GLY A 169 -6.37 25.07 4.93
CA GLY A 169 -7.81 25.09 5.07
C GLY A 169 -8.31 26.05 6.14
N LYS A 170 -9.60 26.34 6.04
CA LYS A 170 -10.34 27.22 6.95
C LYS A 170 -11.63 26.53 7.38
N LEU A 171 -11.99 26.71 8.65
CA LEU A 171 -13.28 26.32 9.20
C LEU A 171 -14.14 27.58 9.39
N TYR A 172 -15.34 27.54 8.85
CA TYR A 172 -16.36 28.57 9.00
C TYR A 172 -17.55 28.01 9.76
N VAL A 173 -18.16 28.87 10.56
CA VAL A 173 -19.41 28.60 11.27
C VAL A 173 -20.46 29.59 10.77
N LEU A 174 -21.67 29.10 10.54
CA LEU A 174 -22.80 29.92 10.11
C LEU A 174 -23.37 30.68 11.31
N ASP A 175 -23.21 31.99 11.34
CA ASP A 175 -23.96 32.84 12.26
C ASP A 175 -25.35 33.13 11.66
N THR A 176 -26.40 33.12 12.49
CA THR A 176 -27.79 33.35 12.03
C THR A 176 -28.20 34.80 12.06
N ASP A 177 -27.48 35.65 12.82
CA ASP A 177 -27.71 37.08 12.92
C ASP A 177 -26.38 37.83 13.14
N PRO A 178 -25.83 38.50 12.11
CA PRO A 178 -26.27 38.47 10.72
C PRO A 178 -26.04 37.10 10.07
N TRP A 179 -26.81 36.78 9.02
CA TRP A 179 -26.71 35.53 8.26
C TRP A 179 -25.41 35.48 7.43
N GLN A 180 -24.33 34.97 8.02
CA GLN A 180 -23.00 34.98 7.41
C GLN A 180 -22.13 33.80 7.84
N MET A 181 -21.20 33.42 6.96
CA MET A 181 -20.14 32.47 7.28
C MET A 181 -18.96 33.20 7.92
N ARG A 182 -18.73 32.96 9.21
CA ARG A 182 -17.60 33.55 9.94
C ARG A 182 -16.47 32.54 10.06
N CYS A 183 -15.27 32.94 9.66
CA CYS A 183 -14.06 32.13 9.83
C CYS A 183 -13.72 32.01 11.32
N VAL A 184 -13.63 30.79 11.83
CA VAL A 184 -13.34 30.51 13.25
C VAL A 184 -11.99 29.84 13.48
N ALA A 185 -11.43 29.18 12.46
CA ALA A 185 -10.13 28.54 12.52
C ALA A 185 -9.48 28.47 11.14
N GLN A 186 -8.15 28.42 11.13
CA GLN A 186 -7.34 28.23 9.92
C GLN A 186 -6.05 27.48 10.23
N TRP A 187 -5.54 26.71 9.27
CA TRP A 187 -4.28 25.97 9.42
C TRP A 187 -3.47 25.98 8.12
N LEU A 188 -2.14 25.83 8.27
CA LEU A 188 -1.17 25.83 7.17
C LEU A 188 -1.19 27.12 6.32
N SER A 189 -1.56 28.25 6.93
CA SER A 189 -1.54 29.59 6.32
C SER A 189 -2.29 29.67 4.97
N PRO A 190 -3.61 29.44 4.95
CA PRO A 190 -4.39 29.47 3.73
C PRO A 190 -4.42 30.87 3.12
N ALA A 191 -4.40 30.96 1.80
CA ALA A 191 -4.49 32.21 1.07
C ALA A 191 -5.89 32.85 1.16
N GLY A 192 -5.95 34.16 0.90
CA GLY A 192 -7.19 34.94 0.89
C GLY A 192 -7.62 35.41 2.28
N GLU A 193 -8.54 36.37 2.29
CA GLU A 193 -9.02 37.02 3.52
C GLU A 193 -9.89 36.09 4.38
N THR A 194 -10.04 36.43 5.65
CA THR A 194 -10.92 35.73 6.62
C THR A 194 -12.21 36.52 6.88
N THR A 195 -12.53 37.47 6.01
CA THR A 195 -13.75 38.28 6.10
C THR A 195 -14.98 37.39 6.03
N PRO A 196 -16.02 37.68 6.85
CA PRO A 196 -17.29 36.99 6.72
C PRO A 196 -17.89 37.17 5.33
N PHE A 197 -18.59 36.15 4.84
CA PHE A 197 -19.23 36.17 3.51
C PHE A 197 -20.64 35.54 3.56
N SER A 198 -21.46 35.78 2.52
CA SER A 198 -22.83 35.25 2.49
C SER A 198 -22.83 33.74 2.21
N PRO A 199 -23.63 32.92 2.90
CA PRO A 199 -23.78 31.50 2.57
C PRO A 199 -24.14 31.24 1.09
N ASP A 200 -24.79 32.20 0.43
CA ASP A 200 -25.14 32.13 -0.99
C ASP A 200 -23.93 32.23 -1.94
N ASP A 201 -22.79 32.73 -1.46
CA ASP A 201 -21.55 32.80 -2.23
C ASP A 201 -20.86 31.43 -2.36
N CYS A 202 -21.34 30.41 -1.61
CA CYS A 202 -20.78 29.06 -1.60
C CYS A 202 -21.73 28.03 -2.20
N TRP A 203 -21.34 27.44 -3.34
CA TRP A 203 -22.12 26.36 -3.97
C TRP A 203 -22.21 25.09 -3.13
N ALA A 204 -21.21 24.82 -2.28
CA ALA A 204 -21.25 23.67 -1.38
C ALA A 204 -22.38 23.79 -0.35
N ILE A 205 -22.56 24.99 0.19
CA ILE A 205 -23.62 25.31 1.16
C ILE A 205 -24.99 25.29 0.50
N ARG A 206 -25.12 25.96 -0.65
CA ARG A 206 -26.38 26.01 -1.42
C ARG A 206 -26.89 24.63 -1.83
N ARG A 207 -25.98 23.70 -2.11
CA ARG A 207 -26.32 22.33 -2.54
C ARG A 207 -26.36 21.33 -1.40
N GLY A 208 -25.79 21.66 -0.24
CA GLY A 208 -25.57 20.71 0.84
C GLY A 208 -24.61 19.55 0.48
N LEU A 209 -23.78 19.74 -0.54
CA LEU A 209 -22.83 18.73 -1.05
C LEU A 209 -21.45 19.35 -1.21
N SER A 210 -20.40 18.54 -1.15
CA SER A 210 -19.03 19.00 -1.39
C SER A 210 -18.86 19.53 -2.83
N HIS A 211 -18.09 20.60 -3.01
CA HIS A 211 -17.97 21.35 -4.27
C HIS A 211 -16.51 21.75 -4.58
N PRO A 212 -16.02 21.59 -5.83
CA PRO A 212 -16.69 21.01 -7.00
C PRO A 212 -16.92 19.50 -6.82
N PRO A 213 -17.93 18.86 -7.44
CA PRO A 213 -18.27 17.45 -7.22
C PRO A 213 -17.23 16.50 -7.81
N VAL A 214 -16.61 16.85 -8.93
CA VAL A 214 -15.56 16.07 -9.61
C VAL A 214 -14.35 16.96 -9.87
N GLN A 215 -13.14 16.44 -9.63
CA GLN A 215 -11.91 17.18 -9.87
C GLN A 215 -11.58 17.20 -11.36
N GLY A 216 -11.37 18.40 -11.92
CA GLY A 216 -10.89 18.58 -13.30
C GLY A 216 -11.98 18.68 -14.37
N GLU A 217 -13.26 18.46 -14.03
CA GLU A 217 -14.37 18.78 -14.91
C GLU A 217 -14.73 20.27 -14.83
N PRO A 218 -15.24 20.87 -15.92
CA PRO A 218 -15.71 22.26 -15.88
C PRO A 218 -16.88 22.41 -14.89
N ASP A 219 -16.72 23.28 -13.89
CA ASP A 219 -17.78 23.64 -12.95
C ASP A 219 -17.67 25.11 -12.55
N ILE A 220 -18.73 25.65 -11.93
CA ILE A 220 -18.79 27.02 -11.42
C ILE A 220 -17.98 27.12 -10.14
N THR A 221 -17.15 28.15 -10.01
CA THR A 221 -16.38 28.39 -8.79
C THR A 221 -17.23 29.06 -7.71
N CYS A 222 -16.96 28.78 -6.44
CA CYS A 222 -17.59 29.54 -5.35
C CYS A 222 -17.13 31.01 -5.37
N TYR A 223 -18.06 31.94 -5.18
CA TYR A 223 -17.80 33.37 -5.27
C TYR A 223 -17.00 33.93 -4.09
N HIS A 224 -17.00 33.22 -2.96
CA HIS A 224 -16.22 33.60 -1.77
C HIS A 224 -14.72 33.24 -1.85
N LEU A 225 -14.30 32.52 -2.90
CA LEU A 225 -12.90 32.09 -3.07
C LEU A 225 -12.10 33.12 -3.88
N PRO A 226 -10.81 33.34 -3.55
CA PRO A 226 -9.93 34.14 -4.41
C PRO A 226 -9.78 33.49 -5.79
N GLU A 227 -9.78 34.31 -6.84
CA GLU A 227 -9.66 33.82 -8.24
C GLU A 227 -8.46 32.88 -8.44
N THR A 228 -7.34 33.15 -7.77
CA THR A 228 -6.11 32.36 -7.89
C THR A 228 -6.23 30.92 -7.37
N HIS A 229 -7.20 30.64 -6.49
CA HIS A 229 -7.38 29.33 -5.86
C HIS A 229 -8.71 28.67 -6.22
N ALA A 230 -9.58 29.37 -6.94
CA ALA A 230 -10.94 28.93 -7.23
C ALA A 230 -11.02 27.56 -7.93
N GLY A 231 -10.06 27.24 -8.82
CA GLY A 231 -9.98 25.96 -9.54
C GLY A 231 -9.28 24.82 -8.79
N GLN A 232 -8.70 25.08 -7.61
CA GLN A 232 -7.94 24.10 -6.81
C GLN A 232 -8.44 24.03 -5.37
N SER A 233 -9.67 24.48 -5.13
CA SER A 233 -10.28 24.51 -3.80
C SER A 233 -11.37 23.46 -3.69
N LEU A 234 -11.56 22.94 -2.48
CA LEU A 234 -12.67 22.06 -2.12
C LEU A 234 -13.43 22.69 -0.95
N CYS A 235 -14.72 22.92 -1.17
CA CYS A 235 -15.66 23.37 -0.16
C CYS A 235 -16.49 22.17 0.30
N VAL A 236 -16.51 21.89 1.60
CA VAL A 236 -17.23 20.76 2.21
C VAL A 236 -18.17 21.30 3.28
N PRO A 237 -19.50 21.20 3.10
CA PRO A 237 -20.45 21.77 4.04
C PRO A 237 -20.50 20.93 5.32
N LEU A 238 -20.65 21.58 6.47
CA LEU A 238 -20.94 20.91 7.73
C LEU A 238 -22.47 20.80 7.85
N ILE A 239 -23.00 19.62 7.55
CA ILE A 239 -24.45 19.37 7.57
C ILE A 239 -24.85 18.74 8.90
N ALA A 240 -25.88 19.27 9.54
CA ALA A 240 -26.51 18.69 10.72
C ALA A 240 -28.03 18.79 10.59
N GLN A 241 -28.73 17.69 10.83
CA GLN A 241 -30.21 17.61 10.69
C GLN A 241 -30.75 18.10 9.33
N GLY A 242 -29.95 17.98 8.26
CA GLY A 242 -30.31 18.43 6.91
C GLY A 242 -30.02 19.91 6.63
N GLU A 243 -29.49 20.66 7.59
CA GLU A 243 -29.14 22.07 7.44
C GLU A 243 -27.62 22.27 7.46
N ALA A 244 -27.13 23.23 6.67
CA ALA A 244 -25.73 23.61 6.69
C ALA A 244 -25.46 24.57 7.87
N ILE A 245 -24.62 24.15 8.80
CA ILE A 245 -24.27 24.94 10.00
C ILE A 245 -22.85 25.52 9.95
N GLY A 246 -22.11 25.22 8.90
CA GLY A 246 -20.75 25.71 8.68
C GLY A 246 -20.15 25.21 7.37
N LEU A 247 -18.90 25.60 7.11
CA LEU A 247 -18.14 25.19 5.94
C LEU A 247 -16.68 24.83 6.29
N LEU A 248 -16.18 23.72 5.75
CA LEU A 248 -14.74 23.50 5.60
C LEU A 248 -14.33 23.92 4.19
N THR A 249 -13.23 24.66 4.10
CA THR A 249 -12.60 24.99 2.82
C THR A 249 -11.17 24.48 2.83
N PHE A 250 -10.76 23.91 1.71
CA PHE A 250 -9.41 23.41 1.47
C PHE A 250 -8.87 24.03 0.19
N GLN A 251 -7.60 24.37 0.16
CA GLN A 251 -6.91 24.98 -0.98
C GLN A 251 -5.81 24.06 -1.48
N ASN A 252 -5.44 24.22 -2.75
CA ASN A 252 -4.40 23.44 -3.42
C ASN A 252 -4.67 21.92 -3.37
N VAL A 253 -5.94 21.52 -3.51
CA VAL A 253 -6.32 20.11 -3.55
C VAL A 253 -5.97 19.54 -4.92
N THR A 254 -4.86 18.78 -5.00
CA THR A 254 -4.38 18.11 -6.21
C THR A 254 -4.66 16.60 -6.16
N ALA A 255 -4.82 15.98 -7.33
CA ALA A 255 -5.10 14.54 -7.43
C ALA A 255 -3.93 13.65 -6.95
N SER A 256 -2.72 14.20 -6.87
CA SER A 256 -1.49 13.50 -6.47
C SER A 256 -1.28 13.43 -4.96
N ASP A 257 -1.68 14.48 -4.23
CA ASP A 257 -1.23 14.69 -2.84
C ASP A 257 -2.37 14.81 -1.84
N ALA A 258 -3.63 14.89 -2.30
CA ALA A 258 -4.74 15.01 -1.39
C ALA A 258 -5.11 13.68 -0.74
N PRO A 259 -5.41 13.66 0.57
CA PRO A 259 -6.12 12.53 1.14
C PRO A 259 -7.41 12.32 0.35
N SER A 260 -7.88 11.08 0.29
CA SER A 260 -9.16 10.80 -0.37
C SER A 260 -10.21 11.81 0.09
N ARG A 261 -10.92 12.40 -0.87
CA ARG A 261 -12.00 13.38 -0.62
C ARG A 261 -12.95 12.91 0.49
N ALA A 262 -13.21 11.61 0.53
CA ALA A 262 -14.01 10.96 1.57
C ALA A 262 -13.51 11.25 3.00
N TYR A 263 -12.20 11.34 3.25
CA TYR A 263 -11.67 11.68 4.58
C TYR A 263 -11.93 13.13 4.98
N LEU A 264 -11.89 14.06 4.01
CA LEU A 264 -12.22 15.47 4.24
C LEU A 264 -13.72 15.63 4.52
N GLU A 265 -14.55 14.86 3.83
CA GLU A 265 -16.00 14.76 4.07
C GLU A 265 -16.32 14.15 5.45
N LEU A 266 -15.65 13.06 5.83
CA LEU A 266 -15.77 12.47 7.18
C LEU A 266 -15.35 13.45 8.28
N MET A 267 -14.31 14.25 8.04
CA MET A 267 -13.90 15.30 8.97
C MET A 267 -14.98 16.39 9.11
N ALA A 268 -15.58 16.82 8.00
CA ALA A 268 -16.69 17.78 8.01
C ALA A 268 -17.92 17.23 8.74
N GLU A 269 -18.24 15.96 8.53
CA GLU A 269 -19.35 15.28 9.21
C GLU A 269 -19.12 15.21 10.72
N ALA A 270 -17.93 14.79 11.16
CA ALA A 270 -17.58 14.72 12.57
C ALA A 270 -17.63 16.11 13.25
N LEU A 271 -17.09 17.14 12.60
CA LEU A 271 -17.15 18.52 13.09
C LEU A 271 -18.58 19.07 13.09
N GLY A 272 -19.35 18.79 12.04
CA GLY A 272 -20.74 19.23 11.93
C GLY A 272 -21.59 18.66 13.05
N LEU A 273 -21.48 17.35 13.31
CA LEU A 273 -22.19 16.71 14.41
C LEU A 273 -21.77 17.29 15.78
N ALA A 274 -20.47 17.50 15.99
CA ALA A 274 -19.97 18.06 17.25
C ALA A 274 -20.49 19.49 17.48
N LEU A 275 -20.41 20.35 16.47
CA LEU A 275 -20.91 21.74 16.55
C LEU A 275 -22.42 21.78 16.76
N ALA A 276 -23.18 20.94 16.06
CA ALA A 276 -24.64 20.83 16.24
C ALA A 276 -25.00 20.43 17.66
N ASN A 277 -24.29 19.43 18.21
CA ASN A 277 -24.50 18.99 19.59
C ASN A 277 -24.20 20.12 20.60
N GLN A 278 -23.13 20.91 20.40
CA GLN A 278 -22.84 22.05 21.27
C GLN A 278 -23.92 23.13 21.16
N ARG A 279 -24.37 23.49 19.95
CA ARG A 279 -25.46 24.45 19.75
C ARG A 279 -26.75 24.00 20.44
N LEU A 280 -27.11 22.72 20.30
CA LEU A 280 -28.27 22.14 20.95
C LEU A 280 -28.15 22.20 22.47
N ARG A 281 -26.98 21.83 23.02
CA ARG A 281 -26.73 21.88 24.46
C ARG A 281 -26.82 23.31 25.00
N SER A 282 -26.23 24.28 24.31
CA SER A 282 -26.33 25.71 24.68
C SER A 282 -27.77 26.20 24.66
N ALA A 283 -28.54 25.89 23.61
CA ALA A 283 -29.95 26.28 23.52
C ALA A 283 -30.84 25.64 24.61
N LEU A 284 -30.54 24.38 24.98
CA LEU A 284 -31.22 23.71 26.09
C LEU A 284 -30.90 24.35 27.44
N LEU A 285 -29.63 24.68 27.68
CA LEU A 285 -29.21 25.39 28.91
C LEU A 285 -29.85 26.77 29.00
N GLU A 286 -29.93 27.50 27.89
CA GLU A 286 -30.58 28.82 27.84
C GLU A 286 -32.07 28.71 28.20
N LYS A 287 -32.81 27.76 27.61
CA LYS A 287 -34.22 27.49 27.95
C LYS A 287 -34.42 26.99 29.38
N ALA A 288 -33.45 26.24 29.93
CA ALA A 288 -33.53 25.69 31.27
C ALA A 288 -33.16 26.71 32.35
N LEU A 289 -32.46 27.78 32.00
CA LEU A 289 -31.98 28.80 32.94
C LEU A 289 -32.77 30.10 32.87
N PHE A 290 -33.39 30.42 31.73
CA PHE A 290 -34.06 31.71 31.51
C PHE A 290 -35.56 31.53 31.27
N ASP A 291 -36.33 32.49 31.78
CA ASP A 291 -37.76 32.63 31.49
C ASP A 291 -37.95 33.31 30.14
N SER A 292 -38.74 32.68 29.26
CA SER A 292 -38.87 33.12 27.87
C SER A 292 -39.66 34.42 27.68
N LEU A 293 -40.46 34.83 28.67
CA LEU A 293 -41.26 36.05 28.60
C LEU A 293 -40.46 37.28 29.05
N THR A 294 -39.58 37.11 30.03
CA THR A 294 -38.85 38.21 30.67
C THR A 294 -37.37 38.26 30.32
N GLY A 295 -36.78 37.17 29.81
CA GLY A 295 -35.34 37.06 29.57
C GLY A 295 -34.50 37.00 30.86
N LEU A 296 -35.14 36.95 32.03
CA LEU A 296 -34.49 36.83 33.33
C LEU A 296 -34.26 35.36 33.67
N ARG A 297 -33.35 35.10 34.61
CA ARG A 297 -33.15 33.73 35.10
C ARG A 297 -34.44 33.22 35.75
N ASN A 298 -34.77 31.97 35.48
CA ASN A 298 -36.00 31.36 35.97
C ASN A 298 -35.94 31.06 37.47
N ARG A 299 -37.10 30.72 38.04
CA ARG A 299 -37.24 30.43 39.47
C ARG A 299 -36.35 29.28 39.95
N HIS A 300 -36.16 28.25 39.13
CA HIS A 300 -35.33 27.11 39.51
C HIS A 300 -33.87 27.53 39.73
N HIS A 301 -33.33 28.36 38.84
CA HIS A 301 -32.01 28.93 39.00
C HIS A 301 -31.93 29.86 40.22
N LEU A 302 -32.97 30.66 40.49
CA LEU A 302 -33.02 31.50 41.70
C LEU A 302 -32.87 30.66 42.97
N ASP A 303 -33.58 29.53 43.07
CA ASP A 303 -33.54 28.64 44.22
C ASP A 303 -32.12 28.06 44.43
N GLU A 304 -31.45 27.58 43.37
CA GLU A 304 -30.07 27.06 43.46
C GLU A 304 -29.05 28.15 43.82
N ALA A 305 -29.17 29.33 43.19
CA ALA A 305 -28.29 30.45 43.46
C ALA A 305 -28.44 30.95 44.90
N LEU A 306 -29.67 31.01 45.40
CA LEU A 306 -29.95 31.42 46.78
C LEU A 306 -29.29 30.47 47.79
N HIS A 307 -29.45 29.15 47.62
CA HIS A 307 -28.79 28.17 48.49
C HIS A 307 -27.26 28.31 48.47
N SER A 308 -26.68 28.45 47.28
CA SER A 308 -25.23 28.60 47.10
C SER A 308 -24.71 29.89 47.76
N GLN A 309 -25.39 31.01 47.56
CA GLN A 309 -25.01 32.31 48.15
C GLN A 309 -25.22 32.34 49.67
N MET A 310 -26.25 31.68 50.19
CA MET A 310 -26.45 31.52 51.64
C MET A 310 -25.31 30.73 52.27
N ALA A 311 -24.90 29.60 51.66
CA ALA A 311 -23.77 28.81 52.15
C ALA A 311 -22.47 29.62 52.15
N LEU A 312 -22.22 30.37 51.08
CA LEU A 312 -21.05 31.26 50.98
C LEU A 312 -21.08 32.34 52.07
N ALA A 313 -22.21 33.04 52.24
CA ALA A 313 -22.39 34.10 53.24
C ALA A 313 -22.16 33.61 54.68
N VAL A 314 -22.59 32.39 55.00
CA VAL A 314 -22.32 31.74 56.30
C VAL A 314 -20.82 31.52 56.49
N HIS A 315 -20.13 31.06 55.45
CA HIS A 315 -18.69 30.78 55.50
C HIS A 315 -17.83 32.04 55.54
N THR A 316 -18.19 33.08 54.77
CA THR A 316 -17.42 34.32 54.66
C THR A 316 -17.83 35.37 55.69
N HIS A 317 -18.84 35.10 56.51
CA HIS A 317 -19.45 36.05 57.45
C HIS A 317 -19.87 37.37 56.81
N THR A 318 -20.25 37.34 55.54
CA THR A 318 -20.73 38.52 54.80
C THR A 318 -22.25 38.52 54.75
N PRO A 319 -22.92 39.67 54.97
CA PRO A 319 -24.38 39.73 54.94
C PRO A 319 -24.92 39.51 53.51
N LEU A 320 -25.95 38.68 53.39
CA LEU A 320 -26.72 38.47 52.15
C LEU A 320 -27.99 39.31 52.18
N SER A 321 -28.35 39.95 51.07
CA SER A 321 -29.60 40.71 50.91
C SER A 321 -30.44 40.15 49.77
N CYS A 322 -31.76 40.09 49.96
CA CYS A 322 -32.72 39.68 48.95
C CYS A 322 -33.70 40.83 48.69
N LEU A 323 -33.97 41.11 47.42
CA LEU A 323 -34.93 42.13 47.00
C LEU A 323 -36.02 41.45 46.18
N MET A 324 -37.26 41.58 46.63
CA MET A 324 -38.44 41.13 45.89
C MET A 324 -39.12 42.35 45.26
N ILE A 325 -39.25 42.33 43.93
CA ILE A 325 -39.85 43.40 43.14
C ILE A 325 -41.11 42.83 42.50
N ASP A 326 -42.25 43.49 42.70
CA ASP A 326 -43.52 43.17 42.04
C ASP A 326 -43.93 44.33 41.13
N ILE A 327 -44.53 44.02 39.98
CA ILE A 327 -44.99 45.04 39.03
C ILE A 327 -46.43 45.41 39.38
N ASP A 328 -46.62 46.59 39.96
CA ASP A 328 -47.95 47.10 40.28
C ASP A 328 -48.84 47.23 39.03
N HIS A 329 -50.12 46.91 39.18
CA HIS A 329 -51.17 47.06 38.15
C HIS A 329 -50.98 46.29 36.84
N PHE A 330 -50.19 45.20 36.83
CA PHE A 330 -49.93 44.40 35.62
C PHE A 330 -51.20 43.93 34.85
N LYS A 331 -52.31 43.69 35.57
CA LYS A 331 -53.60 43.26 34.97
C LYS A 331 -54.33 44.34 34.14
N ASN A 332 -53.97 45.61 34.28
CA ASN A 332 -54.63 46.71 33.55
C ASN A 332 -54.02 46.98 32.16
N HIS A 333 -52.97 46.23 31.79
CA HIS A 333 -52.22 46.39 30.54
C HIS A 333 -52.27 45.13 29.63
N GLN A 334 -53.15 44.16 29.94
CA GLN A 334 -53.56 43.07 29.04
C GLN A 334 -54.90 43.39 28.37
#